data_AF-A0AAD9QHU0-F1
#
_entry.id   AF-A0AAD9QHU0-F1
#
_cell.length_a   1.000
_cell.length_b   1.000
_cell.length_c   1.000
_cell.angle_alpha   90.00
_cell.angle_beta   90.00
_cell.angle_gamma   90.00
#
_symmetry.space_group_name_H-M   'P 1'
#
loop_
_entity.id
_entity.type
_entity.pdbx_description
1 polymer ?
#
loop_
_entity_poly.entity_id
_entity_poly.type
_entity_poly.pdbx_seq_one_letter_code
_entity_poly.pdbx_strand_id
1 'polypeptide(L)'
;MIWAVAPSELILFYVTCIRSILEYACPVFHRALPSYLSDDLERLQKLAMKVIYPLLSYTAALKESGLSTLHERREVISLKTFAAIKEDESHKLHELLPKNTTG
;
A
#
# COMPACT_ATOMS: atom_id res chain seq x y z
N MET A 1 17.42 -27.62 -13.37
CA MET A 1 17.71 -26.29 -13.92
C MET A 1 16.38 -25.59 -14.09
N ILE A 2 15.83 -25.09 -12.96
CA ILE A 2 14.53 -24.41 -12.94
C ILE A 2 14.85 -22.96 -13.27
N TRP A 3 14.24 -22.42 -14.31
CA TRP A 3 14.47 -21.07 -14.82
C TRP A 3 14.53 -20.06 -13.67
N ALA A 4 15.73 -19.56 -13.37
CA ALA A 4 15.92 -18.60 -12.29
C ALA A 4 15.41 -17.23 -12.80
N VAL A 5 14.12 -16.97 -12.60
CA VAL A 5 13.52 -15.65 -12.80
C VAL A 5 14.25 -14.68 -11.88
N ALA A 6 14.66 -13.52 -12.39
CA ALA A 6 15.41 -12.57 -11.59
C ALA A 6 14.51 -12.00 -10.47
N PRO A 7 15.02 -11.77 -9.25
CA PRO A 7 14.23 -11.17 -8.16
C PRO A 7 13.55 -9.86 -8.57
N SER A 8 14.20 -9.06 -9.42
CA SER A 8 13.64 -7.81 -9.97
C SER A 8 12.37 -8.04 -10.79
N GLU A 9 12.31 -9.10 -11.59
CA GLU A 9 11.12 -9.46 -12.39
C GLU A 9 9.98 -9.91 -11.49
N LEU A 10 10.28 -10.69 -10.44
CA LEU A 10 9.27 -11.09 -9.45
C LEU A 10 8.76 -9.92 -8.64
N ILE A 11 9.62 -8.96 -8.28
CA ILE A 11 9.22 -7.71 -7.63
C ILE A 11 8.32 -6.89 -8.55
N LEU A 12 8.69 -6.76 -9.82
CA LEU A 12 7.88 -6.05 -10.81
C LEU A 12 6.48 -6.68 -10.88
N PHE A 13 6.40 -8.00 -11.05
CA PHE A 13 5.13 -8.73 -11.05
C PHE A 13 4.32 -8.53 -9.78
N TYR A 14 4.96 -8.65 -8.61
CA TYR A 14 4.30 -8.42 -7.32
C TYR A 14 3.71 -7.01 -7.26
N VAL A 15 4.47 -5.98 -7.63
CA VAL A 15 4.01 -4.58 -7.59
C VAL A 15 2.87 -4.34 -8.57
N THR A 16 2.97 -4.82 -9.80
CA THR A 16 1.99 -4.54 -10.86
C THR A 16 0.70 -5.33 -10.71
N CYS A 17 0.76 -6.57 -10.24
CA CYS A 17 -0.38 -7.49 -10.25
C CYS A 17 -1.00 -7.72 -8.87
N ILE A 18 -0.19 -7.78 -7.81
CA ILE A 18 -0.69 -8.12 -6.47
C ILE A 18 -0.84 -6.86 -5.63
N ARG A 19 0.25 -6.10 -5.48
CA ARG A 19 0.28 -4.88 -4.64
C ARG A 19 -0.70 -3.83 -5.15
N SER A 20 -0.84 -3.67 -6.46
CA SER A 20 -1.84 -2.78 -7.08
C SER A 20 -3.27 -3.07 -6.63
N ILE A 21 -3.65 -4.35 -6.54
CA ILE A 21 -4.98 -4.77 -6.06
C ILE A 21 -5.13 -4.47 -4.56
N LEU A 22 -4.09 -4.74 -3.78
CA LEU A 22 -4.09 -4.45 -2.34
C LEU A 22 -4.16 -2.93 -2.06
N GLU A 23 -3.62 -2.11 -2.97
CA GLU A 23 -3.60 -0.64 -2.88
C GLU A 23 -4.90 0.01 -3.40
N TYR A 24 -5.62 -0.62 -4.33
CA TYR A 24 -6.75 -0.03 -5.06
C TYR A 24 -7.80 0.63 -4.15
N ALA A 25 -8.26 -0.06 -3.11
CA ALA A 25 -9.35 0.41 -2.25
C ALA A 25 -8.86 1.20 -1.01
N CYS A 26 -7.56 1.46 -0.90
CA CYS A 26 -6.95 2.11 0.26
C CYS A 26 -7.44 3.53 0.52
N PRO A 27 -7.67 4.39 -0.50
CA PRO A 27 -8.19 5.73 -0.25
C PRO A 27 -9.50 5.77 0.53
N VAL A 28 -10.32 4.72 0.39
CA VAL A 28 -11.65 4.63 0.99
C VAL A 28 -11.60 3.99 2.37
N PHE A 29 -10.95 2.82 2.49
CA PHE A 29 -11.08 1.99 3.68
C PHE A 29 -9.91 2.08 4.65
N HIS A 30 -8.75 2.66 4.28
CA HIS A 30 -7.55 2.59 5.13
C HIS A 30 -7.79 3.09 6.57
N ARG A 31 -8.54 4.19 6.73
CA ARG A 31 -8.86 4.75 8.06
C ARG A 31 -9.93 3.96 8.82
N ALA A 32 -10.76 3.20 8.11
CA ALA A 32 -11.83 2.38 8.70
C ALA A 32 -11.42 0.90 8.83
N LEU A 33 -10.21 0.54 8.43
CA LEU A 33 -9.74 -0.84 8.37
C LEU A 33 -9.33 -1.30 9.78
N PRO A 34 -9.96 -2.34 10.34
CA PRO A 34 -9.51 -2.93 11.59
C PRO A 34 -8.06 -3.43 11.52
N SER A 35 -7.36 -3.40 12.65
CA SER A 35 -5.95 -3.83 12.73
C SER A 35 -5.71 -5.25 12.23
N TYR A 36 -6.60 -6.20 12.55
CA TYR A 36 -6.46 -7.58 12.09
C TYR A 36 -6.48 -7.72 10.55
N LEU A 37 -7.32 -6.94 9.85
CA LEU A 37 -7.32 -6.92 8.39
C LEU A 37 -6.07 -6.21 7.85
N SER A 38 -5.62 -5.15 8.51
CA SER A 38 -4.35 -4.50 8.14
C SER A 38 -3.18 -5.48 8.23
N ASP A 39 -3.15 -6.31 9.27
CA ASP A 39 -2.13 -7.34 9.49
C ASP A 39 -2.23 -8.48 8.47
N ASP A 40 -3.45 -8.90 8.11
CA ASP A 40 -3.68 -9.89 7.05
C ASP A 40 -3.16 -9.41 5.69
N LEU A 41 -3.39 -8.13 5.35
CA LEU A 41 -2.83 -7.53 4.14
C LEU A 41 -1.30 -7.47 4.20
N GLU A 42 -0.73 -7.09 5.35
CA GLU A 42 0.72 -7.07 5.56
C GLU A 42 1.32 -8.48 5.44
N ARG A 43 0.60 -9.52 5.89
CA ARG A 43 1.00 -10.93 5.74
C ARG A 43 1.14 -11.32 4.27
N LEU A 44 0.27 -10.83 3.39
CA LEU A 44 0.40 -11.08 1.94
C LEU A 44 1.70 -10.51 1.37
N GLN A 45 2.10 -9.31 1.79
CA GLN A 45 3.38 -8.73 1.41
C GLN A 45 4.56 -9.53 1.98
N LYS A 46 4.49 -9.96 3.24
CA LYS A 46 5.51 -10.82 3.86
C LYS A 46 5.70 -12.14 3.11
N LEU A 47 4.59 -12.76 2.68
CA LEU A 47 4.62 -13.99 1.89
C LEU A 47 5.28 -13.77 0.53
N ALA A 48 4.92 -12.68 -0.17
CA ALA A 48 5.58 -12.33 -1.43
C ALA A 48 7.08 -12.11 -1.25
N MET A 49 7.48 -11.35 -0.23
CA MET A 49 8.90 -11.13 0.08
C MET A 49 9.63 -12.43 0.42
N LYS A 50 8.98 -13.40 1.09
CA LYS A 50 9.58 -14.70 1.39
C LYS A 50 9.78 -15.57 0.15
N VAL A 51 8.88 -15.48 -0.84
CA VAL A 51 9.03 -16.17 -2.12
C VAL A 51 10.19 -15.58 -2.94
N ILE A 52 10.30 -14.25 -2.96
CA ILE A 52 11.30 -13.54 -3.76
C ILE A 52 12.69 -13.58 -3.10
N TYR A 53 12.76 -13.38 -1.79
CA TYR A 53 13.98 -13.32 -1.01
C TYR A 53 13.92 -14.33 0.16
N PRO A 54 14.07 -15.64 -0.12
CA PRO A 54 13.86 -16.68 0.89
C PRO A 54 14.84 -16.63 2.06
N LEU A 55 16.04 -16.07 1.84
CA LEU A 55 17.12 -15.99 2.83
C LEU A 55 17.13 -14.67 3.62
N LEU A 56 16.32 -13.69 3.23
CA LEU A 56 16.28 -12.39 3.91
C LEU A 56 15.18 -12.35 4.97
N SER A 57 15.40 -11.54 6.01
CA SER A 57 14.32 -11.12 6.90
C SER A 57 13.35 -10.23 6.14
N TYR A 58 12.11 -10.07 6.64
CA TYR A 58 11.13 -9.19 5.99
C TYR A 58 11.66 -7.76 5.82
N THR A 59 12.27 -7.20 6.86
CA THR A 59 12.84 -5.84 6.83
C THR A 59 14.00 -5.71 5.85
N ALA A 60 14.87 -6.72 5.75
CA ALA A 60 15.95 -6.74 4.77
C ALA A 60 15.42 -6.88 3.34
N ALA A 61 14.40 -7.71 3.11
CA ALA A 61 13.76 -7.88 1.81
C ALA A 61 13.06 -6.60 1.33
N LEU A 62 12.43 -5.84 2.23
CA LEU A 62 11.87 -4.52 1.91
C LEU A 62 12.96 -3.54 1.47
N LYS A 63 14.08 -3.51 2.20
CA LYS A 63 15.22 -2.67 1.84
C LYS A 63 15.81 -3.05 0.48
N GLU A 64 15.98 -4.35 0.23
CA GLU A 64 16.53 -4.88 -1.02
C GLU A 64 15.61 -4.60 -2.23
N SER A 65 14.30 -4.68 -2.03
CA SER A 65 13.31 -4.39 -3.09
C SER A 65 13.00 -2.91 -3.28
N GLY A 66 13.44 -2.04 -2.36
CA GLY A 66 13.06 -0.62 -2.35
C GLY A 66 11.59 -0.38 -2.00
N LEU A 67 10.91 -1.35 -1.39
CA LEU A 67 9.50 -1.27 -1.03
C LEU A 67 9.33 -0.83 0.43
N SER A 68 8.33 0.00 0.70
CA SER A 68 7.85 0.25 2.06
C SER A 68 6.91 -0.88 2.52
N THR A 69 6.60 -0.93 3.81
CA THR A 69 5.51 -1.78 4.32
C THR A 69 4.22 -1.46 3.58
N LEU A 70 3.30 -2.43 3.53
CA LEU A 70 2.02 -2.21 2.87
C LEU A 70 1.22 -1.17 3.67
N HIS A 71 1.26 -1.25 5.00
CA HIS A 71 0.64 -0.25 5.87
C HIS A 71 1.08 1.20 5.56
N GLU A 72 2.39 1.49 5.57
CA GLU A 72 2.91 2.84 5.28
C GLU A 72 2.48 3.31 3.88
N ARG A 73 2.50 2.39 2.92
CA ARG A 73 2.11 2.69 1.55
C ARG A 73 0.64 3.08 1.45
N ARG A 74 -0.25 2.36 2.13
CA ARG A 74 -1.68 2.66 2.18
C ARG A 74 -1.95 3.99 2.89
N GLU A 75 -1.24 4.28 3.97
CA GLU A 75 -1.31 5.57 4.68
C GLU A 75 -0.96 6.73 3.73
N VAL A 76 0.16 6.61 3.00
CA VAL A 76 0.58 7.62 2.02
C VAL A 76 -0.46 7.82 0.92
N ILE A 77 -1.06 6.76 0.39
CA ILE A 77 -2.11 6.85 -0.63
C ILE A 77 -3.36 7.54 -0.09
N SER A 78 -3.79 7.17 1.11
CA SER A 78 -4.95 7.76 1.78
C SER A 78 -4.75 9.26 2.03
N LEU A 79 -3.59 9.63 2.59
CA LEU A 79 -3.23 11.04 2.84
C LEU A 79 -3.16 11.86 1.55
N LYS A 80 -2.51 11.34 0.51
CA LYS A 80 -2.42 12.03 -0.79
C LYS A 80 -3.80 12.24 -1.42
N THR A 81 -4.68 11.24 -1.34
CA THR A 81 -6.03 11.35 -1.88
C THR A 81 -6.84 12.39 -1.10
N PHE A 82 -6.76 12.36 0.23
CA PHE A 82 -7.45 13.34 1.06
C PHE A 82 -6.95 14.77 0.83
N ALA A 83 -5.63 14.96 0.72
CA ALA A 83 -5.05 16.26 0.40
C ALA A 83 -5.54 16.80 -0.95
N ALA A 84 -5.57 15.95 -1.99
CA ALA A 84 -6.10 16.33 -3.30
C ALA A 84 -7.58 16.77 -3.24
N ILE A 85 -8.42 16.05 -2.48
CA ILE A 85 -9.83 16.44 -2.28
C ILE A 85 -9.94 17.77 -1.54
N LYS A 86 -9.08 18.01 -0.55
CA LYS A 86 -9.08 19.23 0.25
C LYS A 86 -8.59 20.46 -0.53
N GLU A 87 -7.62 20.29 -1.41
CA GLU A 87 -7.03 21.39 -2.18
C GLU A 87 -7.88 21.78 -3.40
N ASP A 88 -8.66 20.85 -3.94
CA ASP A 88 -9.55 21.09 -5.09
C ASP A 88 -10.98 21.37 -4.64
N GLU A 89 -11.36 22.65 -4.61
CA GLU A 89 -12.73 23.10 -4.28
C GLU A 89 -13.78 22.59 -5.27
N SER A 90 -13.39 22.27 -6.51
CA SER A 90 -14.30 21.73 -7.54
C SER A 90 -14.48 20.21 -7.42
N HIS A 91 -13.72 19.56 -6.53
CA HIS A 91 -13.79 18.12 -6.35
C HIS A 91 -15.15 17.71 -5.79
N LYS A 92 -15.79 16.69 -6.38
CA LYS A 92 -17.14 16.23 -5.99
C LYS A 92 -17.28 15.85 -4.51
N LEU A 93 -16.18 15.44 -3.89
CA LEU A 93 -16.13 15.06 -2.46
C LEU A 93 -15.74 16.22 -1.54
N HIS A 94 -15.37 17.39 -2.07
CA HIS A 94 -14.95 18.54 -1.28
C HIS A 94 -16.08 19.03 -0.37
N GLU A 95 -17.32 19.02 -0.86
CA GLU A 95 -18.52 19.39 -0.10
C GLU A 95 -18.78 18.50 1.12
N LEU A 96 -18.21 17.29 1.14
CA LEU A 96 -18.34 16.34 2.25
C LEU A 96 -17.30 16.55 3.35
N LEU A 97 -16.32 17.44 3.14
CA LEU A 97 -15.33 17.73 4.15
C LEU A 97 -15.97 18.46 5.34
N PRO A 98 -15.49 18.22 6.57
CA PRO A 98 -15.97 18.97 7.73
C PRO A 98 -15.72 20.47 7.50
N LYS A 99 -16.78 21.27 7.56
CA LYS A 99 -16.63 22.72 7.56
C LYS A 99 -15.92 23.11 8.85
N ASN A 100 -14.93 24.00 8.76
CA ASN A 100 -14.29 24.57 9.93
C ASN A 100 -15.36 25.40 10.68
N THR A 101 -16.04 24.80 11.66
CA THR A 101 -16.94 25.54 12.54
C THR A 101 -16.08 26.36 13.48
N THR A 102 -15.69 27.57 13.06
CA THR A 102 -15.21 28.61 13.96
C THR A 102 -16.38 29.01 14.85
N GLY A 103 -16.43 28.42 16.05
CA GLY A 103 -17.16 28.95 17.19
C GLY A 103 -16.27 29.89 18.00
#